data_AF-A0A524QS39-F1
#
_entry.id   AF-A0A524QS39-F1
#
_cell.length_a   1.000
_cell.length_b   1.000
_cell.length_c   1.000
_cell.angle_alpha   90.00
_cell.angle_beta   90.00
_cell.angle_gamma   90.00
#
_symmetry.space_group_name_H-M   'P 1'
#
loop_
_entity.id
_entity.type
_entity.pdbx_description
1 polymer ?
#
loop_
_entity_poly.entity_id
_entity_poly.type
_entity_poly.pdbx_seq_one_letter_code
_entity_poly.pdbx_strand_id
1 'polypeptide(L)'
;MKRRLFIESDVFPSETILRKQSISAMTYYHDIMSTSIKYLKRWQFNHGNGWILRVDDNRDAIYYLAAFEDGIEISLTVRDQEKADFLENNEIQDIHNQIKLGTKYAGGYALRFPIESVKECSSIQRFLRALFEIRSRVMKIDKKETLRINKKLGRAALVS
;
A
#
# COMPACT_ATOMS: atom_id res chain seq x y z
N MET A 1 -13.12 -16.75 12.99
CA MET A 1 -12.16 -15.61 12.92
C MET A 1 -10.90 -16.12 12.28
N LYS A 2 -10.34 -15.42 11.27
CA LYS A 2 -9.06 -15.80 10.67
C LYS A 2 -7.95 -15.67 11.71
N ARG A 3 -7.09 -16.70 11.81
CA ARG A 3 -6.00 -16.71 12.78
C ARG A 3 -4.77 -16.05 12.19
N ARG A 4 -4.31 -14.98 12.84
CA ARG A 4 -3.05 -14.32 12.48
C ARG A 4 -1.88 -15.21 12.85
N LEU A 5 -0.86 -15.23 12.00
CA LEU A 5 0.33 -16.06 12.20
C LEU A 5 1.28 -15.50 13.27
N PHE A 6 1.41 -14.16 13.32
CA PHE A 6 2.44 -13.49 14.12
C PHE A 6 1.81 -12.58 15.17
N ILE A 7 1.23 -13.17 16.23
CA ILE A 7 0.57 -12.42 17.31
C ILE A 7 1.53 -12.13 18.47
N GLU A 8 2.51 -12.99 18.67
CA GLU A 8 3.46 -12.93 19.78
C GLU A 8 4.64 -12.01 19.44
N SER A 9 5.04 -11.17 20.41
CA SER A 9 6.07 -10.13 20.18
C SER A 9 7.49 -10.68 20.09
N ASP A 10 7.74 -11.85 20.66
CA ASP A 10 9.02 -12.56 20.69
C ASP A 10 9.29 -13.35 19.40
N VAL A 11 8.25 -13.64 18.60
CA VAL A 11 8.38 -14.32 17.31
C VAL A 11 8.46 -13.30 16.17
N PHE A 12 9.68 -12.84 15.85
CA PHE A 12 9.88 -11.94 14.72
C PHE A 12 9.55 -12.62 13.38
N PRO A 13 8.70 -12.02 12.52
CA PRO A 13 8.35 -12.62 11.25
C PRO A 13 9.55 -12.68 10.31
N SER A 14 9.78 -13.85 9.73
CA SER A 14 10.74 -14.04 8.65
C SER A 14 10.12 -14.86 7.54
N GLU A 15 10.65 -14.75 6.32
CA GLU A 15 10.22 -15.58 5.19
C GLU A 15 10.29 -17.08 5.52
N THR A 16 11.32 -17.51 6.24
CA THR A 16 11.47 -18.91 6.69
C THR A 16 10.31 -19.33 7.60
N ILE A 17 9.93 -18.49 8.57
CA ILE A 17 8.82 -18.80 9.48
C ILE A 17 7.49 -18.74 8.73
N LEU A 18 7.28 -17.75 7.87
CA LEU A 18 6.06 -17.60 7.05
C LEU A 18 5.85 -18.84 6.17
N ARG A 19 6.90 -19.29 5.48
CA ARG A 19 6.90 -20.52 4.67
C ARG A 19 6.56 -21.76 5.48
N LYS A 20 7.11 -21.87 6.70
CA LYS A 20 6.88 -23.02 7.58
C LYS A 20 5.43 -23.05 8.11
N GLN A 21 4.85 -21.88 8.39
CA GLN A 21 3.53 -21.77 8.99
C GLN A 21 2.39 -21.77 7.95
N SER A 22 2.58 -21.18 6.77
CA SER A 22 1.57 -21.20 5.71
C SER A 22 2.20 -21.03 4.32
N ILE A 23 2.10 -22.10 3.52
CA ILE A 23 2.53 -22.08 2.11
C ILE A 23 1.70 -21.08 1.31
N SER A 24 0.38 -21.05 1.50
CA SER A 24 -0.52 -20.13 0.78
C SER A 24 -0.21 -18.66 1.09
N ALA A 25 -0.05 -18.31 2.37
CA ALA A 25 0.34 -16.96 2.76
C ALA A 25 1.69 -16.58 2.17
N MET A 26 2.64 -17.53 2.13
CA MET A 26 3.97 -17.31 1.57
C MET A 26 3.94 -17.06 0.05
N THR A 27 3.10 -17.79 -0.69
CA THR A 27 2.92 -17.57 -2.14
C THR A 27 2.44 -16.16 -2.42
N TYR A 28 1.33 -15.74 -1.79
CA TYR A 28 0.79 -14.40 -2.02
C TYR A 28 1.69 -13.29 -1.47
N TYR A 29 2.40 -13.55 -0.37
CA TYR A 29 3.40 -12.64 0.17
C TYR A 29 4.47 -12.31 -0.88
N HIS A 30 5.10 -13.31 -1.49
CA HIS A 30 6.14 -13.07 -2.49
C HIS A 30 5.63 -12.29 -3.71
N ASP A 31 4.44 -12.66 -4.20
CA ASP A 31 3.81 -12.01 -5.34
C ASP A 31 3.53 -10.52 -5.08
N ILE A 32 3.05 -10.17 -3.88
CA ILE A 32 2.83 -8.78 -3.49
C ILE A 32 4.16 -8.06 -3.22
N MET A 33 5.14 -8.72 -2.60
CA MET A 33 6.46 -8.15 -2.34
C MET A 33 7.20 -7.78 -3.63
N SER A 34 7.12 -8.63 -4.66
CA SER A 34 7.74 -8.35 -5.97
C SER A 34 7.16 -7.10 -6.63
N THR A 35 5.86 -6.83 -6.44
CA THR A 35 5.18 -5.65 -6.98
C THR A 35 5.66 -4.35 -6.32
N SER A 36 6.20 -4.43 -5.10
CA SER A 36 6.63 -3.30 -4.29
C SER A 36 8.15 -3.30 -4.01
N ILE A 37 8.95 -3.87 -4.91
CA ILE A 37 10.40 -4.09 -4.70
C ILE A 37 11.17 -2.82 -4.30
N LYS A 38 10.84 -1.67 -4.90
CA LYS A 38 11.51 -0.37 -4.69
C LYS A 38 11.17 0.33 -3.38
N TYR A 39 10.21 -0.18 -2.62
CA TYR A 39 9.73 0.44 -1.38
C TYR A 39 10.37 -0.19 -0.15
N LEU A 40 10.52 0.61 0.91
CA LEU A 40 11.00 0.11 2.19
C LEU A 40 9.96 -0.81 2.82
N LYS A 41 10.44 -1.86 3.48
CA LYS A 41 9.62 -2.90 4.11
C LYS A 41 10.08 -3.03 5.56
N ARG A 42 9.18 -2.80 6.51
CA ARG A 42 9.50 -2.80 7.94
C ARG A 42 8.42 -3.52 8.71
N TRP A 43 8.81 -4.56 9.44
CA TRP A 43 7.91 -5.20 10.40
C TRP A 43 7.72 -4.30 11.61
N GLN A 44 6.47 -4.15 12.02
CA GLN A 44 6.08 -3.38 13.19
C GLN A 44 5.16 -4.24 14.06
N PHE A 45 5.46 -4.32 15.35
CA PHE A 45 4.61 -5.00 16.31
C PHE A 45 3.58 -4.04 16.87
N ASN A 46 2.30 -4.40 16.80
CA ASN A 46 1.20 -3.63 17.36
C ASN A 46 0.48 -4.47 18.41
N HIS A 47 0.41 -3.97 19.66
CA HIS A 47 -0.35 -4.63 20.72
C HIS A 47 -1.80 -4.85 20.28
N GLY A 48 -2.27 -6.10 20.41
CA GLY A 48 -3.60 -6.55 19.97
C GLY A 48 -3.72 -6.98 18.51
N ASN A 49 -2.83 -6.51 17.62
CA ASN A 49 -2.84 -6.86 16.19
C ASN A 49 -1.65 -7.74 15.77
N GLY A 50 -0.65 -7.89 16.62
CA GLY A 50 0.57 -8.63 16.30
C GLY A 50 1.48 -7.88 15.33
N TRP A 51 2.31 -8.64 14.64
CA TRP A 51 3.22 -8.11 13.62
C TRP A 51 2.49 -7.77 12.33
N ILE A 52 2.79 -6.57 11.82
CA ILE A 52 2.31 -6.05 10.54
C ILE A 52 3.50 -5.56 9.75
N LEU A 53 3.58 -5.93 8.47
CA LEU A 53 4.60 -5.39 7.58
C LEU A 53 4.11 -4.06 7.02
N ARG A 54 4.80 -2.99 7.34
CA ARG A 54 4.60 -1.67 6.73
C ARG A 54 5.45 -1.56 5.47
N VAL A 55 4.84 -1.11 4.38
CA VAL A 55 5.52 -0.77 3.12
C VAL A 55 5.36 0.72 2.83
N ASP A 56 6.48 1.44 2.66
CA ASP A 56 6.49 2.90 2.59
C ASP A 56 7.53 3.47 1.59
N ASP A 57 7.35 4.74 1.23
CA ASP A 57 8.22 5.51 0.33
C ASP A 57 9.19 6.44 1.07
N ASN A 58 9.69 6.01 2.24
CA ASN A 58 10.46 6.79 3.23
C ASN A 58 9.63 7.80 4.04
N ARG A 59 8.49 8.27 3.53
CA ARG A 59 7.64 9.25 4.22
C ARG A 59 6.34 8.63 4.67
N ASP A 60 5.57 8.14 3.72
CA ASP A 60 4.19 7.73 3.95
C ASP A 60 4.03 6.23 3.78
N ALA A 61 3.24 5.62 4.67
CA ALA A 61 2.81 4.24 4.49
C ALA A 61 1.97 4.15 3.21
N ILE A 62 2.38 3.25 2.31
CA ILE A 62 1.64 2.93 1.11
C ILE A 62 0.58 1.89 1.46
N TYR A 63 1.03 0.79 2.07
CA TYR A 63 0.14 -0.25 2.56
C TYR A 63 0.76 -0.99 3.75
N TYR A 64 -0.10 -1.74 4.42
CA TYR A 64 0.24 -2.66 5.49
C TYR A 64 -0.15 -4.07 5.07
N LEU A 65 0.65 -5.05 5.44
CA LEU A 65 0.39 -6.47 5.21
C LEU A 65 0.34 -7.21 6.54
N ALA A 66 -0.72 -7.99 6.74
CA ALA A 66 -0.82 -8.96 7.83
C ALA A 66 -0.92 -10.38 7.24
N ALA A 67 -0.25 -11.35 7.86
CA ALA A 67 -0.29 -12.74 7.45
C ALA A 67 -1.22 -13.57 8.33
N PHE A 68 -2.00 -14.44 7.69
CA PHE A 68 -2.96 -15.36 8.28
C PHE A 68 -2.65 -16.80 7.85
N GLU A 69 -3.23 -17.77 8.54
CA GLU A 69 -3.02 -19.20 8.19
C GLU A 69 -3.44 -19.51 6.75
N ASP A 70 -4.50 -18.87 6.26
CA ASP A 70 -5.14 -19.07 4.96
C ASP A 70 -4.68 -18.09 3.86
N GLY A 71 -3.88 -17.08 4.19
CA GLY A 71 -3.47 -16.07 3.22
C GLY A 71 -2.86 -14.82 3.83
N ILE A 72 -3.06 -13.68 3.16
CA ILE A 72 -2.61 -12.37 3.64
C ILE A 72 -3.74 -11.35 3.55
N GLU A 73 -3.59 -10.23 4.26
CA GLU A 73 -4.46 -9.06 4.11
C GLU A 73 -3.61 -7.84 3.79
N ILE A 74 -4.01 -7.09 2.77
CA ILE A 74 -3.45 -5.78 2.45
C ILE A 74 -4.41 -4.71 2.94
N SER A 75 -3.90 -3.78 3.74
CA SER A 75 -4.63 -2.61 4.23
C SER A 75 -3.96 -1.33 3.75
N LEU A 76 -4.73 -0.40 3.18
CA LEU A 76 -4.20 0.88 2.71
C LEU A 76 -5.26 1.98 2.71
N THR A 77 -4.83 3.22 2.45
CA THR A 77 -5.73 4.36 2.28
C THR A 77 -5.61 4.92 0.86
N VAL A 78 -6.75 5.04 0.17
CA VAL A 78 -6.88 5.83 -1.05
C VAL A 78 -7.17 7.27 -0.66
N ARG A 79 -6.34 8.23 -1.09
CA ARG A 79 -6.51 9.64 -0.74
C ARG A 79 -7.69 10.23 -1.51
N ASP A 80 -8.31 11.28 -0.98
CA ASP A 80 -9.50 11.88 -1.60
C ASP A 80 -9.27 12.31 -3.05
N GLN A 81 -8.13 12.97 -3.29
CA GLN A 81 -7.70 13.42 -4.60
C GLN A 81 -7.38 12.28 -5.58
N GLU A 82 -7.14 11.06 -5.09
CA GLU A 82 -6.83 9.89 -5.92
C GLU A 82 -8.11 9.12 -6.30
N LYS A 83 -9.22 9.33 -5.60
CA LYS A 83 -10.41 8.48 -5.72
C LYS A 83 -11.04 8.54 -7.11
N ALA A 84 -11.15 9.72 -7.72
CA ALA A 84 -11.72 9.87 -9.05
C ALA A 84 -10.90 9.09 -10.09
N ASP A 85 -9.57 9.30 -10.10
CA ASP A 85 -8.63 8.61 -11.00
C ASP A 85 -8.75 7.09 -10.90
N PHE A 86 -8.94 6.53 -9.70
CA PHE A 86 -9.14 5.10 -9.54
C PHE A 86 -10.49 4.62 -10.07
N LEU A 87 -11.57 5.38 -9.87
CA LEU A 87 -12.90 5.01 -10.34
C LEU A 87 -13.05 5.14 -11.86
N GLU A 88 -12.19 5.91 -12.51
CA GLU A 88 -12.10 6.01 -13.97
C GLU A 88 -11.19 4.95 -14.59
N ASN A 89 -10.36 4.27 -13.79
CA ASN A 89 -9.42 3.26 -14.27
C ASN A 89 -10.12 1.91 -14.51
N ASN A 90 -10.26 1.54 -15.79
CA ASN A 90 -10.92 0.31 -16.22
C ASN A 90 -10.14 -0.97 -15.88
N GLU A 91 -8.83 -0.90 -15.64
CA GLU A 91 -8.00 -2.09 -15.35
C GLU A 91 -8.25 -2.65 -13.94
N ILE A 92 -8.88 -1.87 -13.07
CA ILE A 92 -9.12 -2.20 -11.66
C ILE A 92 -10.62 -2.14 -11.30
N GLN A 93 -11.51 -2.35 -12.28
CA GLN A 93 -12.96 -2.31 -12.07
C GLN A 93 -13.45 -3.28 -10.99
N ASP A 94 -12.77 -4.41 -10.85
CA ASP A 94 -13.05 -5.44 -9.85
C ASP A 94 -12.96 -4.93 -8.40
N ILE A 95 -12.19 -3.88 -8.13
CA ILE A 95 -12.05 -3.29 -6.79
C ILE A 95 -12.79 -1.96 -6.62
N HIS A 96 -13.45 -1.43 -7.66
CA HIS A 96 -14.15 -0.13 -7.59
C HIS A 96 -15.16 -0.08 -6.46
N ASN A 97 -15.92 -1.16 -6.25
CA ASN A 97 -16.91 -1.22 -5.18
C ASN A 97 -16.26 -1.08 -3.79
N GLN A 98 -15.09 -1.69 -3.58
CA GLN A 98 -14.35 -1.53 -2.33
C GLN A 98 -13.88 -0.08 -2.14
N ILE A 99 -13.42 0.59 -3.21
CA ILE A 99 -13.04 2.02 -3.15
C ILE A 99 -14.26 2.91 -2.82
N LYS A 100 -15.43 2.63 -3.42
CA LYS A 100 -16.67 3.39 -3.18
C LYS A 100 -17.16 3.23 -1.74
N LEU A 101 -17.12 2.00 -1.22
CA LEU A 101 -17.62 1.62 0.11
C LEU A 101 -16.56 1.73 1.21
N GLY A 102 -15.34 2.13 0.88
CA GLY A 102 -14.24 2.29 1.82
C GLY A 102 -14.60 3.23 2.96
N THR A 103 -14.18 2.90 4.18
CA THR A 103 -14.50 3.72 5.36
C THR A 103 -13.77 5.06 5.27
N LYS A 104 -14.51 6.16 5.33
CA LYS A 104 -13.94 7.50 5.22
C LYS A 104 -13.27 7.92 6.54
N TYR A 105 -12.02 8.36 6.43
CA TYR A 105 -11.23 9.00 7.48
C TYR A 105 -10.63 10.32 6.97
N ALA A 106 -9.97 11.07 7.86
CA ALA A 106 -9.32 12.34 7.52
C ALA A 106 -8.30 12.20 6.38
N GLY A 107 -7.57 11.08 6.31
CA GLY A 107 -6.56 10.82 5.28
C GLY A 107 -7.08 10.24 3.96
N GLY A 108 -8.38 9.94 3.85
CA GLY A 108 -8.97 9.29 2.68
C GLY A 108 -9.88 8.13 3.02
N TYR A 109 -9.96 7.13 2.15
CA TYR A 109 -10.81 5.95 2.27
C TYR A 109 -9.94 4.75 2.64
N ALA A 110 -10.15 4.18 3.82
CA ALA A 110 -9.46 2.99 4.27
C ALA A 110 -10.05 1.74 3.63
N LEU A 111 -9.17 0.92 3.06
CA LEU A 111 -9.50 -0.30 2.34
C LEU A 111 -8.74 -1.47 2.94
N ARG A 112 -9.39 -2.64 2.95
CA ARG A 112 -8.81 -3.91 3.37
C ARG A 112 -9.12 -4.99 2.35
N PHE A 113 -8.10 -5.72 1.95
CA PHE A 113 -8.18 -6.73 0.90
C PHE A 113 -7.61 -8.05 1.44
N PRO A 114 -8.48 -9.00 1.85
CA PRO A 114 -8.03 -10.37 2.07
C PRO A 114 -7.61 -10.99 0.74
N ILE A 115 -6.53 -11.78 0.77
CA ILE A 115 -5.97 -12.48 -0.38
C ILE A 115 -5.78 -13.94 0.01
N GLU A 116 -6.69 -14.77 -0.49
CA GLU A 116 -6.74 -16.22 -0.24
C GLU A 116 -6.73 -17.01 -1.55
N SER A 117 -6.92 -16.31 -2.67
CA SER A 117 -6.91 -16.86 -4.01
C SER A 117 -5.94 -16.12 -4.95
N VAL A 118 -5.51 -16.82 -5.99
CA VAL A 118 -4.71 -16.25 -7.09
C VAL A 118 -5.43 -15.06 -7.74
N LYS A 119 -6.76 -15.15 -7.90
CA LYS A 119 -7.58 -14.08 -8.49
C LYS A 119 -7.48 -12.80 -7.67
N GLU A 120 -7.64 -12.90 -6.35
CA GLU A 120 -7.50 -11.75 -5.45
C GLU A 120 -6.08 -11.20 -5.50
N CYS A 121 -5.06 -12.07 -5.47
CA CYS A 121 -3.66 -11.65 -5.55
C CYS A 121 -3.39 -10.81 -6.81
N SER A 122 -3.79 -11.32 -7.99
CA SER A 122 -3.62 -10.60 -9.26
C SER A 122 -4.40 -9.28 -9.28
N SER A 123 -5.61 -9.25 -8.72
CA SER A 123 -6.43 -8.04 -8.63
C SER A 123 -5.74 -6.96 -7.80
N ILE A 124 -5.20 -7.33 -6.64
CA ILE A 124 -4.46 -6.41 -5.76
C ILE A 124 -3.13 -5.99 -6.37
N GLN A 125 -2.41 -6.87 -7.09
CA GLN A 125 -1.20 -6.47 -7.81
C GLN A 125 -1.49 -5.38 -8.86
N ARG A 126 -2.56 -5.52 -9.65
CA ARG A 126 -2.99 -4.47 -10.60
C ARG A 126 -3.30 -3.17 -9.89
N PHE A 127 -4.04 -3.24 -8.79
CA PHE A 127 -4.36 -2.05 -8.00
C PHE A 127 -3.12 -1.35 -7.44
N LEU A 128 -2.19 -2.10 -6.84
CA LEU A 128 -0.95 -1.55 -6.31
C LEU A 128 -0.10 -0.89 -7.40
N ARG A 129 -0.04 -1.49 -8.60
CA ARG A 129 0.62 -0.86 -9.76
C ARG A 129 -0.03 0.48 -10.13
N ALA A 130 -1.35 0.51 -10.27
CA ALA A 130 -2.09 1.75 -10.54
C ALA A 130 -1.86 2.81 -9.44
N LEU A 131 -1.85 2.39 -8.18
CA LEU A 131 -1.56 3.24 -7.03
C LEU A 131 -0.16 3.85 -7.12
N PHE A 132 0.85 3.05 -7.44
CA PHE A 132 2.22 3.54 -7.60
C PHE A 132 2.34 4.52 -8.76
N GLU A 133 1.64 4.29 -9.86
CA GLU A 133 1.63 5.18 -10.99
C GLU A 133 1.02 6.53 -10.65
N ILE A 134 -0.18 6.56 -10.08
CA ILE A 134 -0.87 7.79 -9.68
C ILE A 134 -0.01 8.59 -8.71
N ARG A 135 0.50 7.95 -7.64
CA ARG A 135 1.34 8.63 -6.64
C ARG A 135 2.67 9.13 -7.21
N SER A 136 3.24 8.43 -8.19
CA SER A 136 4.45 8.89 -8.87
C SER A 136 4.22 10.11 -9.76
N ARG A 137 3.03 10.26 -10.35
CA ARG A 137 2.66 11.43 -11.17
C ARG A 137 2.50 12.67 -10.31
N VAL A 138 1.78 12.55 -9.18
CA VAL A 138 1.56 13.65 -8.23
C VAL A 138 2.91 14.22 -7.74
N MET A 139 3.85 13.37 -7.34
CA MET A 139 5.19 13.83 -6.91
C MET A 139 5.98 14.59 -8.00
N LYS A 140 5.81 14.22 -9.28
CA LYS A 140 6.48 14.91 -10.39
C LYS A 140 5.87 16.30 -10.62
N ILE A 141 4.56 16.45 -10.43
CA ILE A 141 3.86 17.74 -10.55
C ILE A 141 4.33 18.68 -9.43
N ASP A 142 4.33 18.23 -8.17
CA ASP A 142 4.75 19.05 -7.02
C ASP A 142 6.18 19.58 -7.18
N LYS A 143 7.12 18.75 -7.67
CA LYS A 143 8.50 19.17 -7.92
C LYS A 143 8.59 20.23 -9.02
N LYS A 144 7.82 20.09 -10.10
CA LYS A 144 7.81 21.04 -11.22
C LYS A 144 7.21 22.38 -10.82
N GLU A 145 6.18 22.36 -9.98
CA GLU A 145 5.54 23.57 -9.46
C GLU A 145 6.44 24.29 -8.45
N THR A 146 7.05 23.55 -7.53
CA THR A 146 8.08 24.07 -6.61
C THR A 146 9.23 24.73 -7.37
N LEU A 147 9.73 24.09 -8.43
CA LEU A 147 10.80 24.64 -9.27
C LEU A 147 10.36 25.92 -10.01
N ARG A 148 9.10 25.98 -10.49
CA ARG A 148 8.53 27.17 -11.13
C ARG A 148 8.41 28.34 -10.16
N ILE A 149 7.94 28.09 -8.93
CA ILE A 149 7.81 29.11 -7.87
C ILE A 149 9.20 29.65 -7.52
N ASN A 150 10.17 28.77 -7.26
CA ASN A 150 11.54 29.18 -6.94
C ASN A 150 12.21 29.97 -8.06
N LYS A 151 11.94 29.64 -9.34
CA LYS A 151 12.44 30.41 -10.49
C LYS A 151 11.77 31.79 -10.63
N LYS A 152 10.50 31.93 -10.25
CA LYS A 152 9.81 33.24 -10.20
C LYS A 152 10.36 34.10 -9.06
N LEU A 153 10.52 33.54 -7.86
CA LEU A 153 11.06 34.26 -6.69
C LEU A 153 12.53 34.65 -6.88
N GLY A 154 13.36 33.76 -7.41
CA GLY A 154 14.76 34.04 -7.72
C GLY A 154 14.96 35.07 -8.84
N ARG A 155 13.96 35.28 -9.71
CA ARG A 155 13.97 36.37 -10.71
C ARG A 155 13.52 37.71 -10.12
N ALA A 156 12.67 37.71 -9.10
CA ALA A 156 12.24 38.94 -8.43
C ALA A 156 13.37 39.56 -7.58
N ALA A 157 14.28 38.75 -7.04
CA ALA A 157 15.41 39.20 -6.22
C ALA A 157 16.61 39.80 -7.00
N LEU A 158 16.58 39.79 -8.34
CA LEU A 158 17.65 40.31 -9.21
C LEU A 158 17.28 41.61 -9.93
N VAL A 159 16.11 42.20 -9.63
CA VAL A 159 15.57 43.42 -10.28
C VAL A 159 15.28 44.53 -9.27
N SER A 160 15.89 44.47 -8.08
CA SER A 160 15.73 45.45 -7.01
C SER A 160 17.07 45.98 -6.54
#